data_AF-A0AA50MYZ9-F1
#
_entry.id   AF-A0AA50MYZ9-F1
#
_cell.length_a   1.000
_cell.length_b   1.000
_cell.length_c   1.000
_cell.angle_alpha   90.00
_cell.angle_beta   90.00
_cell.angle_gamma   90.00
#
_symmetry.space_group_name_H-M   'P 1'
#
loop_
_entity.id
_entity.type
_entity.pdbx_description
1 polymer ?
#
loop_
_entity_poly.entity_id
_entity_poly.type
_entity_poly.pdbx_seq_one_letter_code
_entity_poly.pdbx_strand_id
1 'polypeptide(L)'
;VPFDEDDKDKSVWFLDHDYLENMYGMFKKVNAREKVVGWYHTGPKLHQNDVAINELIRRYCPNSVLVIIDAKPKDLGLPTEAYQAVEEVHDDGSPTTRTFEHVPSEIGAEEAEEVGVEHLLRDIKDTTVGSLSQRVTNQLLGLKGLHSQLSEIKDYLVQVGDGSLPMNHQIIYQLQDIFNLLPDIASDNFIDNLYIKTNDQSLVVYLAA
;
A
#
# COMPACT_ATOMS: atom_id res chain seq x y z
N VAL A 1 11.23 -14.87 13.28
CA VAL A 1 10.86 -16.24 13.75
C VAL A 1 11.33 -17.20 12.67
N PRO A 2 11.98 -18.33 13.00
CA PRO A 2 12.30 -19.36 12.01
C PRO A 2 11.02 -19.78 11.27
N PHE A 3 11.06 -19.73 9.94
CA PHE A 3 9.96 -20.05 9.05
C PHE A 3 10.52 -20.79 7.84
N ASP A 4 9.93 -21.93 7.51
CA ASP A 4 10.27 -22.73 6.33
C ASP A 4 9.00 -23.06 5.56
N GLU A 5 9.06 -22.99 4.23
CA GLU A 5 8.00 -23.35 3.30
C GLU A 5 8.59 -24.34 2.28
N ASP A 6 7.83 -25.37 1.91
CA ASP A 6 8.26 -26.31 0.87
C ASP A 6 8.09 -25.69 -0.53
N ASP A 7 9.17 -25.67 -1.31
CA ASP A 7 9.18 -25.16 -2.68
C ASP A 7 8.20 -25.91 -3.62
N LYS A 8 7.93 -27.20 -3.34
CA LYS A 8 7.07 -28.05 -4.18
C LYS A 8 5.61 -28.00 -3.75
N ASP A 9 5.37 -27.98 -2.45
CA ASP A 9 4.04 -27.91 -1.87
C ASP A 9 3.94 -26.70 -0.96
N LYS A 10 3.49 -25.59 -1.57
CA LYS A 10 3.30 -24.33 -0.87
C LYS A 10 2.38 -24.48 0.35
N SER A 11 1.47 -25.45 0.38
CA SER A 11 0.59 -25.63 1.54
C SER A 11 1.31 -26.09 2.80
N VAL A 12 2.54 -26.59 2.67
CA VAL A 12 3.37 -27.08 3.77
C VAL A 12 4.33 -25.97 4.21
N TRP A 13 4.01 -25.37 5.35
CA TRP A 13 4.84 -24.37 6.00
C TRP A 13 4.97 -24.65 7.50
N PHE A 14 6.07 -24.20 8.08
CA PHE A 14 6.40 -24.38 9.49
C PHE A 14 6.71 -23.03 10.12
N LEU A 15 6.12 -22.77 11.29
CA LEU A 15 6.40 -21.61 12.11
C LEU A 15 6.66 -22.06 13.55
N ASP A 16 7.79 -21.63 14.11
CA ASP A 16 8.17 -21.97 15.49
C ASP A 16 7.38 -21.13 16.51
N HIS A 17 6.40 -21.76 17.13
CA HIS A 17 5.56 -21.18 18.18
C HIS A 17 6.31 -20.96 19.50
N ASP A 18 7.18 -21.89 19.88
CA ASP A 18 7.92 -21.82 21.14
C ASP A 18 8.88 -20.62 21.10
N TYR A 19 9.50 -20.38 19.95
CA TYR A 19 10.32 -19.19 19.74
C TYR A 19 9.49 -17.90 19.88
N LEU A 20 8.30 -17.85 19.27
CA LEU A 20 7.41 -16.68 19.32
C LEU A 20 7.01 -16.37 20.76
N GLU A 21 6.55 -17.36 21.53
CA GLU A 21 6.12 -17.16 22.92
C GLU A 21 7.27 -16.76 23.85
N ASN A 22 8.43 -17.39 23.70
CA ASN A 22 9.61 -17.07 24.49
C ASN A 22 10.11 -15.64 24.22
N MET A 23 10.25 -15.26 22.95
CA MET A 23 10.67 -13.91 22.57
C MET A 23 9.63 -12.86 22.97
N TYR A 24 8.35 -13.12 22.73
CA TYR A 24 7.28 -12.23 23.17
C TYR A 24 7.32 -12.02 24.69
N GLY A 25 7.55 -13.09 25.46
CA GLY A 25 7.74 -13.02 26.90
C GLY A 25 8.95 -12.18 27.33
N MET A 26 10.04 -12.18 26.56
CA MET A 26 11.21 -11.33 26.82
C MET A 26 10.94 -9.87 26.48
N PHE A 27 10.38 -9.56 25.31
CA PHE A 27 10.03 -8.18 24.93
C PHE A 27 9.05 -7.55 25.92
N LYS A 28 8.02 -8.30 26.32
CA LYS A 28 7.03 -7.83 27.30
C LYS A 28 7.61 -7.57 28.69
N LYS A 29 8.69 -8.27 29.08
CA LYS A 29 9.41 -8.02 30.35
C LYS A 29 10.18 -6.70 30.32
N VAL A 30 10.69 -6.31 29.16
CA VAL A 30 11.40 -5.03 28.97
C VAL A 30 10.39 -3.89 28.83
N ASN A 31 9.37 -4.07 28.01
CA ASN A 31 8.34 -3.07 27.75
C ASN A 31 6.94 -3.68 27.83
N ALA A 32 6.22 -3.40 28.91
CA ALA A 32 4.88 -3.92 29.14
C ALA A 32 3.81 -3.38 28.16
N ARG A 33 4.11 -2.29 27.44
CA ARG A 33 3.20 -1.68 26.46
C ARG A 33 3.21 -2.40 25.12
N GLU A 34 4.26 -3.16 24.80
CA GLU A 34 4.38 -3.87 23.53
C GLU A 34 3.43 -5.08 23.46
N LYS A 35 2.76 -5.18 22.32
CA LYS A 35 1.81 -6.26 22.01
C LYS A 35 1.99 -6.69 20.56
N VAL A 36 1.70 -7.96 20.28
CA VAL A 36 1.66 -8.46 18.91
C VAL A 36 0.43 -7.86 18.21
N VAL A 37 0.66 -7.17 17.09
CA VAL A 37 -0.40 -6.50 16.30
C VAL A 37 -0.63 -7.16 14.94
N GLY A 38 0.25 -8.07 14.53
CA GLY A 38 0.21 -8.68 13.22
C GLY A 38 1.51 -9.39 12.88
N TRP A 39 1.74 -9.60 11.59
CA TRP A 39 2.93 -10.24 11.06
C TRP A 39 3.26 -9.65 9.69
N TYR A 40 4.47 -9.91 9.21
CA TYR A 40 4.93 -9.41 7.91
C TYR A 40 5.71 -10.50 7.18
N HIS A 41 5.72 -10.42 5.85
CA HIS A 41 6.64 -11.19 5.02
C HIS A 41 7.22 -10.28 3.93
N THR A 42 8.36 -10.68 3.39
CA THR A 42 9.17 -9.82 2.50
C THR A 42 8.72 -9.83 1.03
N GLY A 43 7.48 -10.27 0.76
CA GLY A 43 6.89 -10.28 -0.58
C GLY A 43 7.72 -11.01 -1.65
N PRO A 44 7.38 -10.87 -2.95
CA PRO A 44 6.83 -9.65 -3.55
C PRO A 44 5.31 -9.60 -3.73
N LYS A 45 4.58 -10.71 -3.54
CA LYS A 45 3.11 -10.78 -3.71
C LYS A 45 2.48 -11.66 -2.63
N LEU A 46 1.17 -11.51 -2.45
CA LEU A 46 0.35 -12.41 -1.61
C LEU A 46 0.38 -13.83 -2.17
N HIS A 47 0.47 -14.79 -1.26
CA HIS A 47 0.37 -16.22 -1.51
C HIS A 47 -0.87 -16.80 -0.83
N GLN A 48 -1.37 -17.92 -1.36
CA GLN A 48 -2.57 -18.56 -0.83
C GLN A 48 -2.38 -19.04 0.62
N ASN A 49 -1.15 -19.34 1.02
CA ASN A 49 -0.82 -19.79 2.39
C ASN A 49 -0.93 -18.69 3.43
N ASP A 50 -0.86 -17.43 3.01
CA ASP A 50 -0.88 -16.28 3.92
C ASP A 50 -2.20 -16.26 4.73
N VAL A 51 -3.29 -16.75 4.14
CA VAL A 51 -4.57 -16.91 4.83
C VAL A 51 -4.47 -17.91 5.98
N ALA A 52 -3.78 -19.03 5.76
CA ALA A 52 -3.58 -20.08 6.77
C ALA A 52 -2.62 -19.61 7.88
N ILE A 53 -1.54 -18.92 7.51
CA ILE A 53 -0.58 -18.33 8.45
C ILE A 53 -1.27 -17.28 9.32
N ASN A 54 -2.07 -16.40 8.71
CA ASN A 54 -2.80 -15.39 9.45
C ASN A 54 -3.77 -16.01 10.45
N GLU A 55 -4.43 -17.12 10.10
CA GLU A 55 -5.34 -17.80 11.03
C GLU A 55 -4.63 -18.38 12.26
N LEU A 56 -3.39 -18.82 12.09
CA LEU A 56 -2.55 -19.25 13.18
C LEU A 56 -2.19 -18.07 14.12
N ILE A 57 -1.79 -16.94 13.53
CA ILE A 57 -1.43 -15.71 14.25
C ILE A 57 -2.65 -15.11 14.97
N ARG A 58 -3.87 -15.30 14.44
CA ARG A 58 -5.11 -14.80 15.06
C ARG A 58 -5.38 -15.34 16.46
N ARG A 59 -4.79 -16.49 16.81
CA ARG A 59 -4.82 -17.02 18.18
C ARG A 59 -4.11 -16.09 19.18
N TYR A 60 -3.09 -15.37 18.73
CA TYR A 60 -2.34 -14.40 19.52
C TYR A 60 -2.93 -12.99 19.40
N CYS A 61 -3.39 -12.59 18.21
CA CYS A 61 -3.99 -11.28 17.97
C CYS A 61 -5.25 -11.39 17.09
N PRO A 62 -6.47 -11.16 17.62
CA PRO A 62 -7.71 -11.37 16.88
C PRO A 62 -7.83 -10.49 15.61
N ASN A 63 -7.23 -9.30 15.65
CA ASN A 63 -7.19 -8.32 14.57
C ASN A 63 -5.77 -8.21 13.99
N SER A 64 -5.20 -9.35 13.61
CA SER A 64 -3.88 -9.42 12.99
C SER A 64 -3.88 -8.71 11.63
N VAL A 65 -2.92 -7.79 11.44
CA VAL A 65 -2.63 -7.12 10.17
C VAL A 65 -1.44 -7.81 9.51
N LEU A 66 -1.55 -8.09 8.21
CA LEU A 66 -0.46 -8.56 7.39
C LEU A 66 0.21 -7.35 6.72
N VAL A 67 1.53 -7.25 6.80
CA VAL A 67 2.30 -6.24 6.06
C VAL A 67 3.26 -6.91 5.09
N ILE A 68 3.18 -6.57 3.81
CA ILE A 68 4.16 -6.99 2.80
C ILE A 68 5.22 -5.89 2.72
N ILE A 69 6.48 -6.28 2.89
CA ILE A 69 7.62 -5.38 2.81
C ILE A 69 8.46 -5.78 1.62
N ASP A 70 8.63 -4.91 0.63
CA ASP A 70 9.51 -5.19 -0.49
C ASP A 70 10.98 -5.04 -0.07
N ALA A 71 11.71 -6.16 -0.07
CA ALA A 71 13.13 -6.15 0.25
C ALA A 71 13.99 -5.49 -0.85
N LYS A 72 13.45 -5.34 -2.07
CA LYS A 72 14.14 -4.69 -3.18
C LYS A 72 13.62 -3.25 -3.30
N PRO A 73 14.48 -2.23 -3.17
CA PRO A 73 14.05 -0.85 -3.32
C PRO A 73 13.52 -0.62 -4.74
N LYS A 74 12.27 -0.18 -4.84
CA LYS A 74 11.66 0.30 -6.07
C LYS A 74 11.82 1.81 -6.16
N ASP A 75 11.90 2.34 -7.38
CA ASP A 75 12.05 3.78 -7.63
C ASP A 75 10.80 4.60 -7.27
N LEU A 76 9.64 3.95 -7.07
CA LEU A 76 8.36 4.61 -6.90
C LEU A 76 7.44 3.86 -5.93
N GLY A 77 6.73 4.62 -5.09
CA GLY A 77 5.77 4.11 -4.12
C GLY A 77 6.37 3.84 -2.75
N LEU A 78 5.50 3.54 -1.78
CA LEU A 78 5.93 3.02 -0.49
C LEU A 78 6.25 1.53 -0.64
N PRO A 79 7.36 1.02 -0.07
CA PRO A 79 7.72 -0.39 -0.16
C PRO A 79 6.87 -1.28 0.78
N THR A 80 5.86 -0.71 1.43
CA THR A 80 5.01 -1.37 2.42
C THR A 80 3.57 -1.38 1.93
N GLU A 81 2.95 -2.55 1.95
CA GLU A 81 1.52 -2.72 1.70
C GLU A 81 0.91 -3.42 2.92
N ALA A 82 -0.20 -2.89 3.43
CA ALA A 82 -0.90 -3.47 4.57
C ALA A 82 -2.20 -4.13 4.14
N TYR A 83 -2.51 -5.26 4.75
CA TYR A 83 -3.68 -6.08 4.46
C TYR A 83 -4.36 -6.54 5.73
N GLN A 84 -5.69 -6.49 5.74
CA GLN A 84 -6.51 -7.01 6.82
C GLN A 84 -7.32 -8.20 6.31
N ALA A 85 -7.36 -9.28 7.10
CA ALA A 85 -8.19 -10.43 6.76
C ALA A 85 -9.66 -10.14 7.06
N VAL A 86 -10.50 -10.20 6.03
CA VAL A 86 -11.94 -10.00 6.09
C VAL A 86 -12.66 -11.23 5.55
N GLU A 87 -13.84 -11.51 6.09
CA GLU A 87 -14.72 -12.54 5.57
C GLU A 87 -15.61 -11.92 4.50
N GLU A 88 -15.32 -12.21 3.23
CA GLU A 88 -16.16 -11.79 2.13
C GLU A 88 -17.31 -12.79 1.95
N VAL A 89 -18.53 -12.25 2.00
CA VAL A 89 -19.74 -12.96 1.61
C VAL A 89 -19.94 -12.70 0.12
N HIS A 90 -19.78 -13.74 -0.70
CA HIS A 90 -19.99 -13.63 -2.14
C HIS A 90 -21.48 -13.50 -2.45
N ASP A 91 -21.81 -12.55 -3.32
CA ASP A 91 -23.18 -12.32 -3.80
C ASP A 91 -23.70 -13.47 -4.70
N ASP A 92 -22.78 -14.32 -5.19
CA ASP A 92 -23.06 -15.53 -5.99
C ASP A 92 -23.51 -16.74 -5.12
N GLY A 93 -23.64 -16.56 -3.80
CA GLY A 93 -24.07 -17.61 -2.87
C GLY A 93 -23.03 -18.70 -2.62
N SER A 94 -21.78 -18.50 -3.03
CA SER A 94 -20.66 -19.37 -2.69
C SER A 94 -20.29 -19.25 -1.20
N PRO A 95 -19.62 -20.27 -0.62
CA PRO A 95 -19.23 -20.23 0.79
C PRO A 95 -18.38 -19.00 1.10
N THR A 96 -18.53 -18.45 2.31
CA THR A 96 -17.70 -17.34 2.79
C THR A 96 -16.23 -17.69 2.68
N THR A 97 -15.48 -16.94 1.88
CA THR A 97 -14.03 -17.08 1.79
C THR A 97 -13.37 -15.94 2.53
N ARG A 98 -12.25 -16.22 3.19
CA ARG A 98 -11.43 -15.16 3.78
C ARG A 98 -10.50 -14.60 2.71
N THR A 99 -10.62 -13.31 2.50
CA THR A 99 -9.80 -12.53 1.59
C THR A 99 -9.03 -11.49 2.39
N PHE A 100 -8.01 -10.91 1.75
CA PHE A 100 -7.25 -9.81 2.31
C PHE A 100 -7.71 -8.52 1.64
N GLU A 101 -8.18 -7.58 2.45
CA GLU A 101 -8.51 -6.24 2.01
C GLU A 101 -7.30 -5.34 2.24
N HIS A 102 -6.93 -4.54 1.23
CA HIS A 102 -5.83 -3.59 1.34
C HIS A 102 -6.20 -2.44 2.26
N VAL A 103 -5.33 -2.14 3.22
CA VAL A 103 -5.47 -1.02 4.15
C VAL A 103 -4.44 0.06 3.79
N PRO A 104 -4.83 1.34 3.67
CA PRO A 104 -3.89 2.43 3.43
C PRO A 104 -2.79 2.45 4.49
N SER A 105 -1.54 2.47 4.05
CA SER A 105 -0.36 2.49 4.93
C SER A 105 0.51 3.71 4.68
N GLU A 106 1.07 4.28 5.74
CA GLU A 106 2.08 5.32 5.71
C GLU A 106 3.24 4.98 6.64
N ILE A 107 4.43 5.51 6.34
CA ILE A 107 5.62 5.32 7.17
C ILE A 107 5.79 6.57 8.04
N GLY A 108 5.50 6.42 9.33
CA GLY A 108 5.81 7.43 10.35
C GLY A 108 7.15 7.15 11.04
N ALA A 109 7.61 8.10 11.85
CA ALA A 109 8.78 7.96 12.71
C ALA A 109 8.51 8.63 14.07
N GLU A 110 9.08 8.09 15.14
CA GLU A 110 9.15 8.77 16.45
C GLU A 110 10.35 9.74 16.48
N GLU A 111 10.36 10.72 17.39
CA GLU A 111 11.45 11.72 17.53
C GLU A 111 12.85 11.09 17.56
N ALA A 112 13.02 10.00 18.31
CA ALA A 112 14.31 9.30 18.40
C ALA A 112 14.73 8.65 17.06
N GLU A 113 13.76 8.15 16.30
CA GLU A 113 14.00 7.54 14.99
C GLU A 113 14.25 8.60 13.92
N GLU A 114 13.53 9.72 13.95
CA GLU A 114 13.69 10.84 13.03
C GLU A 114 15.13 11.38 13.08
N VAL A 115 15.65 11.63 14.28
CA VAL A 115 17.04 12.08 14.47
C VAL A 115 18.05 11.04 13.94
N GLY A 116 17.78 9.74 14.17
CA GLY A 116 18.63 8.66 13.69
C GLY A 116 18.66 8.57 12.17
N VAL A 117 17.49 8.62 11.52
CA VAL A 117 17.34 8.56 10.07
C VAL A 117 17.92 9.81 9.41
N GLU A 118 17.67 10.99 9.98
CA GLU A 118 18.24 12.24 9.48
C GLU A 118 19.78 12.20 9.51
N HIS A 119 20.36 11.66 10.59
CA HIS A 119 21.80 11.51 10.70
C HIS A 119 22.38 10.58 9.62
N LEU A 120 21.73 9.45 9.35
CA LEU A 120 22.14 8.50 8.32
C LEU A 120 22.00 9.07 6.90
N LEU A 121 21.03 9.96 6.68
CA LEU A 121 20.75 10.55 5.38
C LEU A 121 21.52 11.84 5.10
N ARG A 122 22.42 12.26 6.00
CA ARG A 122 23.18 13.51 5.85
C ARG A 122 23.97 13.62 4.55
N ASP A 123 24.43 12.48 4.02
CA ASP A 123 25.22 12.42 2.78
C ASP A 123 24.35 12.32 1.51
N ILE A 124 23.04 12.07 1.66
CA ILE A 124 22.10 11.84 0.55
C ILE A 124 21.05 12.96 0.44
N LYS A 125 20.63 13.54 1.57
CA LYS A 125 19.65 14.64 1.59
C LYS A 125 20.33 15.97 1.30
N ASP A 126 20.12 16.47 0.08
CA ASP A 126 20.32 17.87 -0.23
C ASP A 126 19.22 18.72 0.45
N THR A 127 19.47 19.16 1.68
CA THR A 127 18.60 20.10 2.42
C THR A 127 18.50 21.48 1.73
N THR A 128 19.21 21.68 0.62
CA THR A 128 19.25 22.91 -0.19
C THR A 128 18.24 22.91 -1.34
N VAL A 129 17.46 21.85 -1.53
CA VAL A 129 16.41 21.80 -2.56
C VAL A 129 15.32 22.81 -2.18
N GLY A 130 15.21 23.90 -2.94
CA GLY A 130 14.19 24.92 -2.73
C GLY A 130 12.78 24.34 -2.77
N SER A 131 11.84 25.00 -2.08
CA SER A 131 10.44 24.57 -1.97
C SER A 131 9.75 24.34 -3.33
N LEU A 132 10.18 25.06 -4.38
CA LEU A 132 9.70 24.88 -5.74
C LEU A 132 10.13 23.53 -6.34
N SER A 133 11.42 23.20 -6.26
CA SER A 133 11.97 21.96 -6.80
C SER A 133 11.31 20.74 -6.13
N GLN A 134 11.08 20.79 -4.82
CA GLN A 134 10.36 19.73 -4.11
C GLN A 134 8.91 19.58 -4.61
N ARG A 135 8.18 20.68 -4.83
CA ARG A 135 6.81 20.64 -5.36
C ARG A 135 6.76 20.05 -6.78
N VAL A 136 7.70 20.44 -7.64
CA VAL A 136 7.79 19.89 -9.01
C VAL A 136 8.09 18.40 -8.97
N THR A 137 9.04 17.97 -8.13
CA THR A 137 9.33 16.54 -7.95
C THR A 137 8.09 15.78 -7.45
N ASN A 138 7.34 16.34 -6.49
CA ASN A 138 6.10 15.72 -6.00
C ASN A 138 5.04 15.57 -7.11
N GLN A 139 4.86 16.58 -7.96
CA GLN A 139 3.95 16.49 -9.11
C GLN A 139 4.40 15.41 -10.11
N LEU A 140 5.70 15.34 -10.41
CA LEU A 140 6.26 14.34 -11.31
C LEU A 140 6.11 12.92 -10.75
N LEU A 141 6.41 12.73 -9.46
CA LEU A 141 6.22 11.45 -8.78
C LEU A 141 4.74 11.04 -8.76
N GLY A 142 3.82 11.98 -8.51
CA GLY A 142 2.38 11.73 -8.58
C GLY A 142 1.93 11.28 -9.98
N LEU A 143 2.43 11.93 -11.04
CA LEU A 143 2.14 11.54 -12.41
C LEU A 143 2.68 10.14 -12.76
N LYS A 144 3.90 9.82 -12.31
CA LYS A 144 4.47 8.47 -12.46
C LYS A 144 3.63 7.43 -11.72
N GLY A 145 3.13 7.75 -10.54
CA GLY A 145 2.28 6.86 -9.75
C GLY A 145 0.97 6.56 -10.47
N LEU A 146 0.31 7.61 -10.98
CA LEU A 146 -0.90 7.48 -11.78
C LEU A 146 -0.66 6.64 -13.04
N HIS A 147 0.48 6.84 -13.73
CA HIS A 147 0.83 6.03 -14.90
C HIS A 147 0.99 4.54 -14.56
N SER A 148 1.63 4.22 -13.43
CA SER A 148 1.76 2.83 -12.96
C SER A 148 0.39 2.20 -12.70
N GLN A 149 -0.48 2.90 -11.95
CA GLN A 149 -1.83 2.42 -11.65
C GLN A 149 -2.69 2.21 -12.90
N LEU A 150 -2.62 3.13 -13.86
CA LEU A 150 -3.32 2.98 -15.15
C LEU A 150 -2.78 1.81 -15.98
N SER A 151 -1.46 1.56 -15.92
CA SER A 151 -0.85 0.40 -16.57
C SER A 151 -1.34 -0.91 -15.94
N GLU A 152 -1.42 -0.97 -14.61
CA GLU A 152 -1.92 -2.15 -13.88
C GLU A 152 -3.39 -2.43 -14.19
N ILE A 153 -4.25 -1.39 -14.23
CA ILE A 153 -5.65 -1.52 -14.65
C ILE A 153 -5.75 -2.06 -16.07
N LYS A 154 -4.94 -1.52 -16.99
CA LYS A 154 -4.90 -2.01 -18.38
C LYS A 154 -4.48 -3.48 -18.43
N ASP A 155 -3.42 -3.86 -17.72
CA ASP A 155 -2.91 -5.23 -17.73
C ASP A 155 -3.93 -6.22 -17.14
N TYR A 156 -4.69 -5.81 -16.11
CA TYR A 156 -5.82 -6.59 -15.60
C TYR A 156 -6.91 -6.77 -16.65
N LEU A 157 -7.34 -5.70 -17.32
CA LEU A 157 -8.39 -5.77 -18.35
C LEU A 157 -7.97 -6.63 -19.55
N VAL A 158 -6.70 -6.57 -19.96
CA VAL A 158 -6.15 -7.45 -21.00
C VAL A 158 -6.23 -8.91 -20.56
N GLN A 159 -5.81 -9.23 -19.33
CA GLN A 159 -5.86 -10.60 -18.80
C GLN A 159 -7.28 -11.17 -18.68
N VAL A 160 -8.26 -10.32 -18.34
CA VAL A 160 -9.69 -10.71 -18.33
C VAL A 160 -10.21 -10.90 -19.75
N GLY A 161 -9.83 -10.02 -20.69
CA GLY A 161 -10.20 -10.13 -22.11
C GLY A 161 -9.64 -11.39 -22.79
N ASP A 162 -8.41 -11.77 -22.43
CA ASP A 162 -7.76 -12.99 -22.92
C ASP A 162 -8.25 -14.27 -22.22
N GLY A 163 -9.09 -14.15 -21.19
CA GLY A 163 -9.67 -15.26 -20.44
C GLY A 163 -8.70 -15.95 -19.47
N SER A 164 -7.55 -15.33 -19.16
CA SER A 164 -6.56 -15.87 -18.23
C SER A 164 -6.98 -15.73 -16.76
N LEU A 165 -7.83 -14.75 -16.44
CA LEU A 165 -8.38 -14.53 -15.10
C LEU A 165 -9.91 -14.47 -15.13
N PRO A 166 -10.59 -14.99 -14.10
CA PRO A 166 -12.03 -14.85 -13.98
C PRO A 166 -12.41 -13.38 -13.80
N MET A 167 -13.52 -12.99 -14.40
CA MET A 167 -14.03 -11.64 -14.35
C MET A 167 -14.56 -11.31 -12.94
N ASN A 168 -13.91 -10.39 -12.23
CA ASN A 168 -14.47 -9.85 -10.98
C ASN A 168 -15.40 -8.67 -11.29
N HIS A 169 -16.70 -8.86 -11.08
CA HIS A 169 -17.73 -7.86 -11.37
C HIS A 169 -17.58 -6.61 -10.52
N GLN A 170 -17.15 -6.73 -9.25
CA GLN A 170 -16.99 -5.60 -8.33
C GLN A 170 -15.93 -4.60 -8.85
N ILE A 171 -14.81 -5.10 -9.35
CA ILE A 171 -13.74 -4.27 -9.93
C ILE A 171 -14.25 -3.56 -11.18
N ILE A 172 -15.03 -4.24 -12.03
CA ILE A 172 -15.57 -3.65 -13.26
C ILE A 172 -16.57 -2.53 -12.94
N TYR A 173 -17.43 -2.71 -11.93
CA TYR A 173 -18.33 -1.65 -11.50
C TYR A 173 -17.57 -0.42 -11.00
N GLN A 174 -16.53 -0.61 -10.18
CA GLN A 174 -15.67 0.50 -9.74
C GLN A 174 -14.98 1.21 -10.91
N LEU A 175 -14.48 0.45 -11.90
CA LEU A 175 -13.88 1.03 -13.10
C LEU A 175 -14.92 1.84 -13.91
N GLN A 176 -16.15 1.35 -14.03
CA GLN A 176 -17.22 2.08 -14.69
C GLN A 176 -17.54 3.39 -13.95
N ASP A 177 -17.60 3.37 -12.62
CA ASP A 177 -17.79 4.57 -11.82
C ASP A 177 -16.65 5.58 -12.01
N ILE A 178 -15.40 5.12 -12.08
CA ILE A 178 -14.24 5.98 -12.39
C ILE A 178 -14.43 6.68 -13.73
N PHE A 179 -14.86 5.96 -14.78
CA PHE A 179 -15.12 6.58 -16.09
C PHE A 179 -16.30 7.55 -16.07
N ASN A 180 -17.34 7.27 -15.30
CA ASN A 180 -18.50 8.15 -15.14
C ASN A 180 -18.18 9.43 -14.35
N LEU A 181 -17.20 9.36 -13.44
CA LEU A 181 -16.74 10.49 -12.62
C LEU A 181 -15.68 11.34 -13.31
N LEU A 182 -15.23 10.98 -14.52
CA LEU A 182 -14.30 11.80 -15.27
C LEU A 182 -14.92 13.18 -15.51
N PRO A 183 -14.24 14.26 -15.10
CA PRO A 183 -14.78 15.61 -15.24
C PRO A 183 -14.91 15.96 -16.73
N ASP A 184 -15.99 16.64 -17.08
CA ASP A 184 -16.15 17.20 -18.42
C ASP A 184 -15.28 18.46 -18.58
N ILE A 185 -14.06 18.24 -19.07
CA ILE A 185 -13.04 19.27 -19.29
C ILE A 185 -13.45 20.22 -20.43
N ALA A 186 -14.40 19.84 -21.29
CA ALA A 186 -14.84 20.64 -22.42
C ALA A 186 -15.98 21.61 -22.08
N SER A 187 -16.48 21.61 -20.84
CA SER A 187 -17.54 22.52 -20.43
C SER A 187 -17.05 23.98 -20.40
N ASP A 188 -17.80 24.88 -21.03
CA ASP A 188 -17.45 26.32 -21.12
C ASP A 188 -17.24 26.95 -19.73
N ASN A 189 -18.06 26.56 -18.74
CA ASN A 189 -17.93 27.00 -17.36
C ASN A 189 -16.59 26.59 -16.72
N PHE A 190 -16.05 25.40 -17.04
CA PHE A 190 -14.77 24.95 -16.50
C PHE A 190 -13.62 25.77 -17.09
N ILE A 191 -13.67 26.03 -18.40
CA ILE A 191 -12.67 26.83 -19.12
C ILE A 191 -12.64 28.27 -18.58
N ASP A 192 -13.79 28.92 -18.43
CA ASP A 192 -13.88 30.28 -17.89
C ASP A 192 -13.33 30.36 -16.46
N ASN A 193 -13.69 29.40 -15.60
CA ASN A 193 -13.17 29.33 -14.23
C ASN A 193 -11.65 29.10 -14.20
N LEU A 194 -11.12 28.29 -15.11
CA LEU A 194 -9.68 28.05 -15.22
C LEU A 194 -8.94 29.32 -15.64
N TYR A 195 -9.49 30.11 -16.57
CA TYR A 195 -8.91 31.39 -16.96
C TYR A 195 -8.90 32.40 -15.81
N ILE A 196 -10.00 32.52 -15.06
CA ILE A 196 -10.08 33.39 -13.88
C ILE A 196 -9.02 32.97 -12.85
N LYS A 197 -8.93 31.68 -12.52
CA LYS A 197 -7.92 31.17 -11.59
C LYS A 197 -6.49 31.39 -12.05
N THR A 198 -6.22 31.23 -13.34
CA THR A 198 -4.90 31.48 -13.91
C THR A 198 -4.52 32.95 -13.80
N ASN A 199 -5.48 33.85 -14.05
CA ASN A 199 -5.28 35.29 -13.91
C ASN A 199 -5.03 35.70 -12.45
N ASP A 200 -5.82 35.19 -11.51
CA ASP A 200 -5.65 35.42 -10.07
C ASP A 200 -4.26 34.97 -9.59
N GLN A 201 -3.82 33.77 -10.01
CA GLN A 201 -2.52 33.24 -9.64
C GLN A 201 -1.39 34.06 -10.26
N SER A 202 -1.56 34.51 -11.52
CA SER A 202 -0.58 35.37 -12.20
C SER A 202 -0.41 36.71 -11.50
N LEU A 203 -1.50 37.30 -11.01
CA LEU A 203 -1.45 38.53 -10.21
C LEU A 203 -0.58 38.37 -8.96
N VAL A 204 -0.73 37.26 -8.23
CA VAL A 204 0.11 36.96 -7.05
C VAL A 204 1.58 36.81 -7.44
N VAL A 205 1.86 36.16 -8.57
CA VAL A 205 3.23 36.03 -9.08
C VAL A 205 3.83 37.39 -9.41
N TYR A 206 3.08 38.29 -10.06
CA TYR A 206 3.56 39.65 -10.35
C TYR A 206 3.79 40.50 -9.10
N LEU A 207 3.01 40.32 -8.04
CA LEU A 207 3.21 41.02 -6.77
C LEU A 207 4.41 40.49 -5.97
N ALA A 208 4.75 39.20 -6.14
CA ALA A 208 5.85 38.56 -5.43
C ALA A 208 7.21 38.72 -6.13
N ALA A 209 7.22 39.04 -7.43
CA ALA A 209 8.41 39.29 -8.24
C ALA A 209 8.97 40.71 -8.04
#